data_AF-G9L0C2-F1
#
_entry.id   AF-G9L0C2-F1
#
_cell.length_a   1.000
_cell.length_b   1.000
_cell.length_c   1.000
_cell.angle_alpha   90.00
_cell.angle_beta   90.00
_cell.angle_gamma   90.00
#
_symmetry.space_group_name_H-M   'P 1'
#
loop_
_entity.id
_entity.type
_entity.pdbx_description
1 polymer ?
#
loop_
_entity_poly.entity_id
_entity_poly.type
_entity_poly.pdbx_seq_one_letter_code
_entity_poly.pdbx_strand_id
1 'polypeptide(L)'
;MKLLSRAGSLSRFYSLKVAPKVKATAAPAGVPSQPQDLEFTKLPNGLVIASLENYAPASRIGLFIKAGSRHEDSNNLGTSHLLRLASSLTTKGASSFKITRGIEAVGGKLSVTSTRESMAYTVECLRD
;
A
#
# COMPACT_ATOMS: atom_id res chain seq x y z
N MET A 1 69.15 -5.34 32.22
CA MET A 1 68.40 -4.16 31.75
C MET A 1 68.29 -4.19 30.23
N LYS A 2 67.12 -4.53 29.68
CA LYS A 2 66.69 -4.16 28.32
C LYS A 2 65.16 -4.23 28.27
N LEU A 3 64.59 -3.19 27.67
CA LEU A 3 63.24 -2.67 27.85
C LEU A 3 62.18 -3.45 27.05
N LEU A 4 60.94 -3.30 27.54
CA LEU A 4 59.71 -3.89 27.04
C LEU A 4 59.43 -3.56 25.57
N SER A 5 58.90 -4.55 24.85
CA SER A 5 58.43 -4.42 23.47
C SER A 5 57.01 -4.97 23.34
N ARG A 6 56.12 -4.05 22.94
CA ARG A 6 54.84 -4.23 22.22
C ARG A 6 53.63 -4.80 22.98
N ALA A 7 52.76 -3.86 23.35
CA ALA A 7 51.35 -4.08 23.62
C ALA A 7 50.65 -4.72 22.40
N GLY A 8 50.08 -5.90 22.59
CA GLY A 8 49.20 -6.55 21.62
C GLY A 8 47.82 -5.90 21.64
N SER A 9 47.38 -5.42 20.47
CA SER A 9 46.01 -4.98 20.24
C SER A 9 45.07 -6.19 20.30
N LEU A 10 44.23 -6.25 21.35
CA LEU A 10 43.14 -7.21 21.44
C LEU A 10 41.97 -6.72 20.58
N SER A 11 41.95 -7.12 19.30
CA SER A 11 40.78 -6.94 18.46
C SER A 11 39.67 -7.89 18.92
N ARG A 12 38.67 -7.33 19.61
CA ARG A 12 37.46 -8.01 20.05
C ARG A 12 36.61 -8.36 18.83
N PHE A 13 36.81 -9.55 18.25
CA PHE A 13 35.97 -10.07 17.18
C PHE A 13 34.59 -10.43 17.74
N TYR A 14 33.58 -9.61 17.47
CA TYR A 14 32.19 -9.98 17.72
C TYR A 14 31.77 -11.02 16.68
N SER A 15 31.55 -12.26 17.13
CA SER A 15 30.98 -13.33 16.31
C SER A 15 29.53 -12.98 15.96
N LEU A 16 29.27 -12.67 14.70
CA LEU A 16 27.92 -12.59 14.14
C LEU A 16 27.32 -14.00 14.18
N LYS A 17 26.46 -14.28 15.17
CA LYS A 17 25.60 -15.47 15.11
C LYS A 17 24.66 -15.32 13.91
N VAL A 18 24.95 -16.06 12.86
CA VAL A 18 24.09 -16.21 11.68
C VAL A 18 22.73 -16.74 12.13
N ALA A 19 21.66 -16.02 11.79
CA ALA A 19 20.29 -16.44 12.06
C ALA A 19 19.98 -17.75 11.32
N PRO A 20 19.26 -18.71 11.94
CA PRO A 20 18.91 -19.96 11.28
C PRO A 20 17.97 -19.67 10.10
N LYS A 21 18.30 -20.24 8.93
CA LYS A 21 17.44 -20.20 7.75
C LYS A 21 16.16 -20.98 8.07
N VAL A 22 15.04 -20.28 8.28
CA VAL A 22 13.72 -20.90 8.39
C VAL A 22 13.39 -21.47 7.00
N LYS A 23 13.35 -22.81 6.93
CA LYS A 23 12.95 -23.54 5.74
C LYS A 23 11.42 -23.39 5.63
N ALA A 24 10.97 -22.47 4.77
CA ALA A 24 9.55 -22.31 4.49
C ALA A 24 9.00 -23.65 3.98
N THR A 25 8.17 -24.30 4.78
CA THR A 25 7.40 -25.46 4.35
C THR A 25 6.35 -24.95 3.37
N ALA A 26 6.44 -25.36 2.11
CA ALA A 26 5.39 -25.09 1.14
C ALA A 26 4.11 -25.76 1.66
N ALA A 27 3.10 -24.94 1.94
CA ALA A 27 1.76 -25.43 2.25
C ALA A 27 1.27 -26.32 1.10
N PRO A 28 0.49 -27.39 1.38
CA PRO A 28 -0.03 -28.25 0.34
C PRO A 28 -0.84 -27.40 -0.64
N ALA A 29 -0.45 -27.43 -1.92
CA ALA A 29 -1.19 -26.76 -2.98
C ALA A 29 -2.55 -27.44 -3.11
N GLY A 30 -3.54 -26.92 -2.40
CA GLY A 30 -4.95 -27.19 -2.67
C GLY A 30 -5.25 -26.79 -4.12
N VAL A 31 -6.16 -27.53 -4.75
CA VAL A 31 -6.67 -27.24 -6.10
C VAL A 31 -6.93 -25.73 -6.21
N PRO A 32 -6.39 -25.02 -7.23
CA PRO A 32 -6.66 -23.59 -7.37
C PRO A 32 -8.17 -23.40 -7.48
N SER A 33 -8.76 -22.79 -6.46
CA SER A 33 -10.17 -22.42 -6.45
C SER A 33 -10.39 -21.53 -7.67
N GLN A 34 -11.37 -21.89 -8.51
CA GLN A 34 -11.64 -21.09 -9.70
C GLN A 34 -11.99 -19.67 -9.26
N PRO A 35 -11.48 -18.64 -9.95
CA PRO A 35 -11.87 -17.26 -9.68
C PRO A 35 -13.39 -17.18 -9.71
N GLN A 36 -14.00 -16.58 -8.69
CA GLN A 36 -15.44 -16.34 -8.73
C GLN A 36 -15.75 -15.37 -9.87
N ASP A 37 -16.98 -15.42 -10.38
CA ASP A 37 -17.43 -14.46 -11.37
C ASP A 37 -17.48 -13.05 -10.76
N LEU A 38 -17.39 -12.03 -11.63
CA LEU A 38 -17.51 -10.65 -11.20
C LEU A 38 -18.93 -10.39 -10.67
N GLU A 39 -19.02 -10.06 -9.39
CA GLU A 39 -20.27 -9.64 -8.77
C GLU A 39 -20.47 -8.14 -8.94
N PHE A 40 -21.64 -7.76 -9.43
CA PHE A 40 -22.01 -6.36 -9.65
C PHE A 40 -23.28 -6.03 -8.88
N THR A 41 -23.18 -5.07 -7.96
CA THR A 41 -24.31 -4.59 -7.17
C THR A 41 -24.46 -3.09 -7.34
N LYS A 42 -25.67 -2.64 -7.66
CA LYS A 42 -26.03 -1.22 -7.70
C LYS A 42 -26.90 -0.87 -6.52
N LEU A 43 -26.43 0.03 -5.67
CA LEU A 43 -27.16 0.54 -4.52
C LEU A 43 -28.31 1.48 -4.97
N PRO A 44 -29.37 1.63 -4.16
CA PRO A 44 -30.50 2.50 -4.49
C PRO A 44 -30.12 3.98 -4.63
N ASN A 45 -29.02 4.41 -4.00
CA ASN A 45 -28.44 5.75 -4.15
C ASN A 45 -27.66 5.95 -5.46
N GLY A 46 -27.57 4.93 -6.32
CA GLY A 46 -26.87 4.98 -7.60
C GLY A 46 -25.38 4.60 -7.55
N LEU A 47 -24.83 4.32 -6.36
CA LEU A 47 -23.44 3.84 -6.23
C LEU A 47 -23.32 2.40 -6.73
N VAL A 48 -22.24 2.14 -7.46
CA VAL A 48 -21.94 0.85 -8.06
C VAL A 48 -20.80 0.19 -7.30
N ILE A 49 -21.01 -1.04 -6.87
CA ILE A 49 -20.01 -1.89 -6.23
C ILE A 49 -19.75 -3.06 -7.17
N ALA A 50 -18.49 -3.25 -7.54
CA ALA A 50 -18.04 -4.40 -8.30
C ALA A 50 -16.95 -5.13 -7.51
N SER A 51 -17.12 -6.41 -7.26
CA SER A 51 -16.20 -7.25 -6.50
C SER A 51 -15.87 -8.53 -7.26
N LEU A 52 -14.63 -8.95 -7.18
CA LEU A 52 -14.13 -10.18 -7.81
C LEU A 52 -13.25 -10.90 -6.79
N GLU A 53 -13.69 -12.06 -6.31
CA GLU A 53 -12.86 -12.91 -5.46
C GLU A 53 -11.91 -13.74 -6.32
N ASN A 54 -10.62 -13.44 -6.20
CA ASN A 54 -9.55 -14.10 -6.95
C ASN A 54 -8.67 -15.00 -6.07
N TYR A 55 -9.00 -15.19 -4.79
CA TYR A 55 -8.25 -15.98 -3.81
C TYR A 55 -6.76 -15.59 -3.63
N ALA A 56 -6.35 -14.43 -4.16
CA ALA A 56 -4.98 -13.95 -4.05
C ALA A 56 -4.72 -13.41 -2.63
N PRO A 57 -3.49 -13.53 -2.08
CA PRO A 57 -3.14 -13.01 -0.76
C PRO A 57 -3.09 -11.48 -0.66
N ALA A 58 -3.18 -10.77 -1.79
CA ALA A 58 -3.20 -9.31 -1.86
C ALA A 58 -4.54 -8.83 -2.39
N SER A 59 -5.07 -7.80 -1.76
CA SER A 59 -6.33 -7.15 -2.10
C SER A 59 -6.06 -5.78 -2.72
N ARG A 60 -6.79 -5.45 -3.79
CA ARG A 60 -6.80 -4.11 -4.38
C ARG A 60 -8.22 -3.55 -4.34
N ILE A 61 -8.37 -2.41 -3.70
CA ILE A 61 -9.64 -1.69 -3.57
C ILE A 61 -9.52 -0.39 -4.34
N GLY A 62 -10.50 -0.07 -5.18
CA GLY A 62 -10.52 1.15 -5.99
C GLY A 62 -11.83 1.89 -5.88
N LEU A 63 -11.77 3.19 -5.58
CA LEU A 63 -12.89 4.11 -5.62
C LEU A 63 -12.78 4.98 -6.88
N PHE A 64 -13.71 4.78 -7.81
CA PHE A 64 -13.76 5.52 -9.08
C PHE A 64 -14.82 6.61 -9.02
N ILE A 65 -14.40 7.84 -9.25
CA ILE A 65 -15.25 9.03 -9.16
C ILE A 65 -15.19 9.76 -10.50
N LYS A 66 -16.35 10.17 -11.03
CA LYS A 66 -16.42 11.08 -12.19
C LYS A 66 -16.09 12.50 -11.73
N ALA A 67 -14.80 12.78 -11.55
CA ALA A 67 -14.26 14.04 -11.03
C ALA A 67 -12.94 14.42 -11.73
N GLY A 68 -12.80 14.05 -13.00
CA GLY A 68 -11.61 14.40 -13.78
C GLY A 68 -11.57 15.89 -14.17
N SER A 69 -10.49 16.31 -14.83
CA SER A 69 -10.28 17.72 -15.20
C SER A 69 -11.31 18.30 -16.16
N ARG A 70 -12.13 17.48 -16.84
CA ARG A 70 -13.26 17.97 -17.66
C ARG A 70 -14.38 18.62 -16.83
N HIS A 71 -14.38 18.41 -15.52
CA HIS A 71 -15.34 19.02 -14.59
C HIS A 71 -14.76 20.27 -13.92
N GLU A 72 -13.62 20.77 -14.42
CA GLU A 72 -13.09 22.08 -14.04
C GLU A 72 -13.73 23.18 -14.89
N ASP A 73 -13.89 24.33 -14.26
CA ASP A 73 -14.30 25.61 -14.84
C ASP A 73 -13.09 26.56 -14.87
N SER A 74 -13.23 27.71 -15.53
CA SER A 74 -12.20 28.75 -15.58
C SER A 74 -11.73 29.23 -14.20
N ASN A 75 -12.59 29.10 -13.18
CA ASN A 75 -12.32 29.58 -11.83
C ASN A 75 -11.56 28.57 -10.95
N ASN A 76 -11.52 27.28 -11.33
CA ASN A 76 -10.96 26.20 -10.51
C ASN A 76 -9.97 25.32 -11.29
N LEU A 77 -9.34 25.88 -12.32
CA LEU A 77 -8.34 25.21 -13.17
C LEU A 77 -7.23 24.59 -12.32
N GLY A 78 -6.96 23.30 -12.57
CA GLY A 78 -5.93 22.55 -11.86
C GLY A 78 -6.34 22.03 -10.48
N THR A 79 -7.61 22.23 -10.05
CA THR A 79 -8.10 21.67 -8.78
C THR A 79 -8.05 20.14 -8.78
N SER A 80 -8.33 19.48 -9.90
CA SER A 80 -8.19 18.01 -10.02
C SER A 80 -6.74 17.55 -9.80
N HIS A 81 -5.78 18.33 -10.29
CA HIS A 81 -4.36 18.06 -10.07
C HIS A 81 -3.97 18.23 -8.61
N LEU A 82 -4.46 19.29 -7.96
CA LEU A 82 -4.25 19.52 -6.53
C LEU A 82 -4.91 18.42 -5.70
N LEU A 83 -6.14 18.04 -6.01
CA LEU A 83 -6.89 16.97 -5.32
C LEU A 83 -6.18 15.62 -5.40
N ARG A 84 -5.50 15.33 -6.52
CA ARG A 84 -4.64 14.15 -6.65
C ARG A 84 -3.50 14.17 -5.63
N LEU A 85 -2.80 15.30 -5.51
CA LEU A 85 -1.69 15.48 -4.57
C LEU A 85 -2.18 15.52 -3.12
N ALA A 86 -3.40 15.99 -2.89
CA ALA A 86 -4.00 16.14 -1.57
C ALA A 86 -4.47 14.81 -0.91
N SER A 87 -4.26 13.67 -1.57
CA SER A 87 -4.77 12.37 -1.12
C SER A 87 -4.25 11.90 0.25
N SER A 88 -3.06 12.36 0.66
CA SER A 88 -2.46 12.04 1.97
C SER A 88 -2.61 13.16 3.00
N LEU A 89 -3.35 14.24 2.70
CA LEU A 89 -3.55 15.34 3.64
C LEU A 89 -4.54 14.98 4.75
N THR A 90 -4.57 15.80 5.79
CA THR A 90 -5.44 15.63 6.95
C THR A 90 -6.91 15.65 6.55
N THR A 91 -7.65 14.64 7.00
CA THR A 91 -9.10 14.52 6.88
C THR A 91 -9.76 14.87 8.22
N LYS A 92 -11.10 14.96 8.24
CA LYS A 92 -11.86 15.22 9.47
C LYS A 92 -11.67 14.13 10.55
N GLY A 93 -11.38 12.88 10.15
CA GLY A 93 -11.26 11.74 11.07
C GLY A 93 -9.82 11.23 11.27
N ALA A 94 -8.87 11.66 10.44
CA ALA A 94 -7.48 11.22 10.52
C ALA A 94 -6.51 12.32 10.06
N SER A 95 -5.48 12.58 10.88
CA SER A 95 -4.38 13.46 10.49
C SER A 95 -3.55 12.84 9.35
N SER A 96 -2.90 13.68 8.56
CA SER A 96 -1.97 13.23 7.51
C SER A 96 -0.94 12.23 8.05
N PHE A 97 -0.38 12.51 9.24
CA PHE A 97 0.55 11.60 9.91
C PHE A 97 -0.09 10.23 10.22
N LYS A 98 -1.32 10.21 10.73
CA LYS A 98 -2.04 8.96 11.03
C LYS A 98 -2.33 8.17 9.76
N ILE A 99 -2.66 8.84 8.66
CA ILE A 99 -2.93 8.20 7.36
C ILE A 99 -1.66 7.54 6.84
N THR A 100 -0.57 8.30 6.72
CA THR A 100 0.71 7.78 6.23
C THR A 100 1.20 6.62 7.10
N ARG A 101 1.21 6.81 8.42
CA ARG A 101 1.69 5.76 9.33
C ARG A 101 0.79 4.52 9.34
N GLY A 102 -0.52 4.70 9.18
CA GLY A 102 -1.48 3.60 9.10
C GLY A 102 -1.27 2.75 7.85
N ILE A 103 -1.09 3.40 6.69
CA ILE A 103 -0.82 2.70 5.41
C ILE A 103 0.53 2.00 5.46
N GLU A 104 1.57 2.65 5.98
CA GLU A 104 2.90 2.05 6.12
C GLU A 104 2.93 0.88 7.11
N ALA A 105 2.16 0.94 8.20
CA ALA A 105 2.12 -0.11 9.22
C ALA A 105 1.59 -1.44 8.65
N VAL A 106 0.64 -1.38 7.72
CA VAL A 106 0.12 -2.56 7.01
C VAL A 106 0.92 -2.91 5.76
N GLY A 107 1.98 -2.15 5.44
CA GLY A 107 2.78 -2.31 4.23
C GLY A 107 1.98 -2.05 2.94
N GLY A 108 0.89 -1.27 3.04
CA GLY A 108 -0.01 -1.00 1.93
C GLY A 108 0.47 0.15 1.05
N LYS A 109 -0.23 0.37 -0.06
CA LYS A 109 0.03 1.46 -1.00
C LYS A 109 -1.28 2.17 -1.33
N LEU A 110 -1.31 3.49 -1.10
CA LEU A 110 -2.37 4.39 -1.58
C LEU A 110 -1.86 5.14 -2.82
N SER A 111 -2.60 5.08 -3.92
CA SER A 111 -2.33 5.87 -5.12
C SER A 111 -3.59 6.49 -5.69
N VAL A 112 -3.42 7.64 -6.34
CA VAL A 112 -4.52 8.36 -6.98
C VAL A 112 -4.17 8.61 -8.44
N THR A 113 -5.00 8.10 -9.33
CA THR A 113 -4.87 8.30 -10.77
C THR A 113 -5.94 9.27 -11.23
N SER A 114 -5.53 10.41 -11.77
CA SER A 114 -6.43 11.41 -12.35
C SER A 114 -6.41 11.30 -13.88
N THR A 115 -7.58 11.18 -14.48
CA THR A 115 -7.79 11.31 -15.92
C THR A 115 -8.62 12.56 -16.21
N ARG A 116 -8.91 12.81 -17.49
CA ARG A 116 -9.81 13.91 -17.87
C ARG A 116 -11.25 13.69 -17.39
N GLU A 117 -11.71 12.45 -17.25
CA GLU A 117 -13.11 12.15 -16.94
C GLU A 117 -13.30 11.65 -15.52
N SER A 118 -12.33 10.93 -14.99
CA SER A 118 -12.43 10.24 -13.71
C SER A 118 -11.18 10.40 -12.85
N MET A 119 -11.37 10.29 -11.55
CA MET A 119 -10.31 10.10 -10.57
C MET A 119 -10.51 8.77 -9.87
N ALA A 120 -9.45 7.98 -9.77
CA ALA A 120 -9.45 6.69 -9.12
C ALA A 120 -8.53 6.72 -7.90
N TYR A 121 -9.08 6.46 -6.72
CA TYR A 121 -8.33 6.28 -5.48
C TYR A 121 -8.17 4.78 -5.24
N THR A 122 -6.95 4.28 -5.27
CA THR A 122 -6.67 2.85 -5.17
C THR A 122 -5.81 2.55 -3.94
N VAL A 123 -6.19 1.53 -3.19
CA VAL A 123 -5.43 0.99 -2.05
C VAL A 123 -5.07 -0.46 -2.35
N GLU A 124 -3.82 -0.82 -2.10
CA GLU A 124 -3.30 -2.18 -2.17
C GLU A 124 -2.79 -2.59 -0.79
N CYS A 125 -3.23 -3.74 -0.29
CA CYS A 125 -2.79 -4.30 0.98
C CYS A 125 -2.89 -5.84 0.96
N LEU A 126 -2.37 -6.50 1.98
CA LEU A 126 -2.59 -7.94 2.16
C LEU A 126 -4.05 -8.21 2.54
N ARG A 127 -4.53 -9.42 2.23
CA ARG A 127 -5.76 -9.96 2.81
C ARG A 127 -5.41 -10.50 4.20
N ASP A 128 -6.06 -9.98 5.22
CA ASP A 128 -6.00 -10.51 6.59
C ASP A 128 -7.20 -11.44 6.85
#